data_AF-A0A1C6GHJ3-F1
#
_entry.id   AF-A0A1C6GHJ3-F1
#
_cell.length_a   1.000
_cell.length_b   1.000
_cell.length_c   1.000
_cell.angle_alpha   90.00
_cell.angle_beta   90.00
_cell.angle_gamma   90.00
#
_symmetry.space_group_name_H-M   'P 1'
#
loop_
_entity.id
_entity.type
_entity.pdbx_description
1 polymer ?
#
loop_
_entity_poly.entity_id
_entity_poly.type
_entity_poly.pdbx_seq_one_letter_code
_entity_poly.pdbx_strand_id
1 'polypeptide(L)' 'MNMCTVQSIKDAIRENCQSQYDMESIDIDRVMQTLPFSGHESLFDQPPLPKRPYRPRKNTKIKNS' A
#
# COMPACT_ATOMS: atom_id res chain seq x y z
N MET A 1 34.21 -18.49 -21.13
CA MET A 1 33.63 -17.44 -20.27
C MET A 1 32.55 -16.70 -21.04
N ASN A 2 31.33 -16.73 -20.53
CA ASN A 2 30.24 -15.84 -20.90
C ASN A 2 30.62 -14.40 -20.50
N MET A 3 31.10 -13.61 -21.46
CA MET A 3 31.33 -12.18 -21.23
C MET A 3 29.98 -11.50 -21.01
N CYS A 4 29.83 -10.85 -19.87
CA CYS A 4 28.66 -10.04 -19.59
C CYS A 4 28.75 -8.79 -20.49
N THR A 5 28.02 -8.81 -21.59
CA THR A 5 27.92 -7.66 -22.49
C THR A 5 26.85 -6.70 -22.00
N VAL A 6 26.94 -5.43 -22.40
CA VAL A 6 25.88 -4.45 -22.13
C VAL A 6 24.51 -4.95 -22.63
N GLN A 7 24.50 -5.72 -23.71
CA GLN A 7 23.29 -6.35 -24.24
C GLN A 7 22.74 -7.41 -23.29
N SER A 8 23.60 -8.30 -22.78
CA SER A 8 23.23 -9.33 -21.79
C SER A 8 22.64 -8.73 -20.51
N ILE A 9 23.16 -7.59 -20.05
CA ILE A 9 22.64 -6.87 -18.87
C ILE A 9 21.26 -6.28 -19.17
N LYS A 10 21.10 -5.63 -20.33
CA LYS A 10 19.82 -5.05 -20.76
C LYS A 10 18.73 -6.12 -20.91
N ASP A 11 19.09 -7.27 -21.46
CA ASP A 11 18.16 -8.37 -21.69
C ASP A 11 17.72 -9.01 -20.36
N ALA A 12 18.65 -9.22 -19.42
CA ALA A 12 18.32 -9.73 -18.09
C ALA A 12 17.43 -8.78 -17.27
N ILE A 13 17.67 -7.46 -17.34
CA ILE A 13 16.81 -6.46 -16.69
C ILE A 13 15.40 -6.48 -17.31
N ARG A 14 15.32 -6.52 -18.65
CA ARG A 14 14.03 -6.53 -19.36
C ARG A 14 13.21 -7.78 -19.03
N GLU A 15 13.84 -8.96 -19.03
CA GLU A 15 13.19 -10.24 -18.68
C GLU A 15 12.71 -10.23 -17.22
N ASN A 16 13.52 -9.74 -16.28
CA ASN A 16 13.12 -9.64 -14.88
C ASN A 16 11.97 -8.64 -14.65
N CYS A 17 11.98 -7.50 -15.35
CA CYS A 17 10.87 -6.57 -15.29
C CYS A 17 9.59 -7.18 -15.89
N GLN A 18 9.67 -7.87 -17.04
CA GLN A 18 8.52 -8.56 -17.63
C GLN A 18 7.95 -9.63 -16.71
N SER A 19 8.79 -10.44 -16.08
CA SER A 19 8.36 -11.43 -15.08
C SER A 19 7.72 -10.80 -13.84
N GLN A 20 8.03 -9.55 -13.49
CA GLN A 20 7.36 -8.82 -12.41
C GLN A 20 6.05 -8.17 -12.83
N TYR A 21 5.93 -7.74 -14.09
CA TYR A 21 4.69 -7.19 -14.66
C TYR A 21 3.67 -8.26 -15.08
N ASP A 22 4.09 -9.52 -15.12
CA ASP A 22 3.22 -10.69 -15.26
C ASP A 22 2.52 -11.10 -13.95
N MET A 23 2.73 -10.36 -12.84
CA MET A 23 1.68 -10.23 -11.84
C MET A 23 0.58 -9.39 -12.48
N GLU A 24 -0.31 -10.09 -13.18
CA GLU A 24 -1.48 -9.52 -13.83
C GLU A 24 -2.18 -8.60 -12.83
N SER A 25 -2.55 -7.38 -13.26
CA SER A 25 -3.32 -6.42 -12.46
C SER A 25 -4.57 -7.02 -11.79
N ILE A 26 -5.02 -8.15 -12.33
CA ILE A 26 -6.05 -9.06 -11.80
C ILE A 26 -5.76 -9.48 -10.35
N ASP A 27 -4.51 -9.73 -9.97
CA ASP A 27 -4.17 -10.12 -8.61
C ASP A 27 -4.37 -8.98 -7.61
N ILE A 28 -4.08 -7.74 -8.01
CA ILE A 28 -4.34 -6.57 -7.16
C ILE A 28 -5.84 -6.38 -7.02
N ASP A 29 -6.58 -6.38 -8.12
CA ASP A 29 -8.04 -6.22 -8.08
C ASP A 29 -8.72 -7.34 -7.28
N ARG A 30 -8.21 -8.57 -7.37
CA ARG A 30 -8.67 -9.72 -6.59
C ARG A 30 -8.35 -9.58 -5.12
N VAL A 31 -7.12 -9.18 -4.77
CA VAL A 31 -6.72 -8.90 -3.38
C VAL A 31 -7.62 -7.81 -2.81
N MET A 32 -7.80 -6.69 -3.53
CA MET A 32 -8.65 -5.58 -3.13
C MET A 32 -10.11 -6.03 -2.93
N GLN A 33 -10.65 -6.91 -3.78
CA GLN A 33 -11.99 -7.47 -3.62
C GLN A 33 -12.12 -8.44 -2.43
N THR A 34 -11.05 -9.15 -2.05
CA THR A 34 -11.04 -10.04 -0.88
C THR A 34 -10.77 -9.35 0.45
N LEU A 35 -10.35 -8.08 0.44
CA LEU A 35 -10.13 -7.33 1.67
C LEU A 35 -11.46 -7.15 2.42
N PRO A 36 -11.46 -7.17 3.77
CA PRO A 36 -12.67 -7.03 4.58
C PRO A 36 -13.36 -5.66 4.47
N PHE A 37 -12.83 -4.76 3.64
CA PHE A 37 -13.34 -3.40 3.40
C PHE A 37 -13.94 -3.23 1.99
N SER A 38 -13.88 -4.26 1.13
CA SER A 38 -14.23 -4.16 -0.29
C SER A 38 -15.73 -4.07 -0.57
N GLY A 39 -16.55 -4.61 0.33
CA GLY A 39 -18.01 -4.68 0.19
C GLY A 39 -18.79 -3.86 1.22
N HIS A 40 -18.12 -2.99 1.98
CA HIS A 40 -18.80 -2.17 2.98
C HIS A 40 -19.49 -0.99 2.29
N GLU A 41 -20.74 -0.68 2.66
CA GLU A 41 -21.36 0.60 2.33
C GLU A 41 -20.36 1.71 2.64
N SER A 42 -20.23 2.66 1.71
CA SER A 42 -19.33 3.79 1.84
C SER A 42 -19.51 4.38 3.23
N LEU A 43 -18.42 4.53 3.98
CA LEU A 43 -18.45 5.16 5.32
C LEU A 43 -19.03 6.59 5.27
N PHE A 44 -19.19 7.15 4.06
CA PHE A 44 -19.82 8.44 3.80
C PHE A 44 -21.35 8.36 3.62
N ASP A 45 -21.92 7.17 3.37
CA ASP A 45 -23.37 6.95 3.32
C ASP A 45 -23.94 6.79 4.73
N GLN A 46 -23.09 6.44 5.71
CA GLN A 46 -23.47 6.42 7.11
C GLN A 46 -23.52 7.84 7.69
N PRO A 47 -24.53 8.15 8.53
CA PRO A 47 -24.61 9.44 9.20
C PRO A 47 -23.36 9.69 10.05
N PRO A 48 -22.89 10.95 10.12
CA PRO A 48 -21.64 11.28 10.80
C PRO A 48 -21.69 10.84 12.26
N LEU A 49 -20.64 10.11 12.67
CA LEU A 49 -20.51 9.65 14.05
C LEU A 49 -20.59 10.84 15.02
N PRO A 50 -21.26 10.66 16.18
CA PRO A 50 -21.38 11.71 17.18
C PRO A 50 -19.98 12.16 17.64
N LYS A 51 -19.77 13.48 17.65
CA LYS A 51 -18.48 14.08 18.03
C LYS A 51 -18.12 13.64 19.44
N ARG A 52 -16.92 13.05 19.60
CA ARG A 52 -16.38 12.77 20.94
C ARG A 52 -16.24 14.10 21.69
N PRO A 53 -16.58 14.15 22.99
CA PRO A 53 -16.32 15.33 23.79
C PRO A 53 -14.84 15.68 23.70
N TYR A 54 -14.56 16.94 23.36
CA TYR A 54 -13.21 17.44 23.19
C TYR A 54 -12.42 17.19 24.48
N ARG A 55 -11.36 16.38 24.40
CA ARG A 55 -10.37 16.25 25.48
C ARG A 55 -9.15 17.08 25.10
N PRO A 56 -8.84 18.16 25.84
CA PRO A 56 -7.57 18.83 25.71
C PRO A 56 -6.43 17.82 25.88
N ARG A 57 -5.50 17.78 24.92
CA ARG A 57 -4.31 16.94 24.99
C ARG A 57 -3.45 17.42 26.16
N LYS A 58 -3.35 16.63 27.24
CA LYS A 58 -2.44 16.92 28.36
C LYS A 58 -1.00 16.67 27.90
N ASN A 59 -0.25 17.75 27.71
CA ASN A 59 1.19 17.71 27.49
C ASN A 59 1.90 17.73 28.86
N THR A 60 2.25 16.55 29.38
CA THR A 60 3.16 16.45 30.51
C THR A 60 4.55 16.88 30.05
N LYS A 61 4.88 18.17 30.21
CA LYS A 61 6.26 18.63 30.14
C LYS A 61 6.97 18.12 31.38
N ILE A 62 7.68 17.00 31.25
CA ILE A 62 8.64 16.56 32.26
C ILE A 62 9.73 17.66 32.27
N LYS A 63 9.71 18.52 33.29
CA LYS A 63 10.81 19.43 33.56
C LYS A 63 11.85 18.61 34.31
N ASN A 64 12.92 18.25 33.60
CA ASN A 64 14.09 17.65 34.25
C ASN A 64 14.79 18.81 34.98
N SER A 65 14.70 18.81 36.31
CA SER A 65 15.54 19.62 37.20
C SER A 65 16.92 19.00 37.33
#